data_AF-A0A7H4PMN4-F1
#
_entry.id   AF-A0A7H4PMN4-F1
#
_cell.length_a   1.000
_cell.length_b   1.000
_cell.length_c   1.000
_cell.angle_alpha   90.00
_cell.angle_beta   90.00
_cell.angle_gamma   90.00
#
_symmetry.space_group_name_H-M   'P 1'
#
loop_
_entity.id
_entity.type
_entity.pdbx_description
1 polymer ?
#
loop_
_entity_poly.entity_id
_entity_poly.type
_entity_poly.pdbx_seq_one_letter_code
_entity_poly.pdbx_strand_id
1 'polypeptide(L)' 'MPTVSPQPAAEAVSLREATEAFQREAIASALAANGRSWAATARALGLDVANLHRLAKRLGLKGSRPDKSSAG' A
#
# COMPACT_ATOMS: atom_id res chain seq x y z
N MET A 1 11.19 32.23 23.70
CA MET A 1 11.92 31.59 22.58
C MET A 1 11.33 30.20 22.38
N PRO A 2 10.56 29.92 21.31
CA PRO A 2 10.15 28.55 21.02
C PRO A 2 11.33 27.81 20.38
N THR A 3 11.75 26.69 20.97
CA THR A 3 12.76 25.81 20.38
C THR A 3 12.05 24.96 19.33
N VAL A 4 12.35 25.19 18.05
CA VAL A 4 11.83 24.33 16.98
C VAL A 4 12.66 23.05 17.02
N SER A 5 12.14 22.01 17.65
CA SER A 5 12.70 20.67 17.54
C SER A 5 12.75 20.28 16.06
N PRO A 6 13.84 19.68 15.56
CA PRO A 6 13.91 19.24 14.18
C PRO A 6 12.88 18.13 14.01
N GLN A 7 11.72 18.48 13.45
CA GLN A 7 10.83 17.49 12.87
C GLN A 7 11.65 16.80 11.78
N PRO A 8 11.74 15.45 11.79
CA PRO A 8 12.42 14.74 10.73
C PRO A 8 11.81 15.25 9.43
N ALA A 9 12.66 15.79 8.56
CA ALA A 9 12.26 16.24 7.24
C ALA A 9 11.44 15.09 6.65
N ALA A 10 10.13 15.30 6.47
CA ALA A 10 9.29 14.32 5.82
C ALA A 10 9.97 14.07 4.47
N GLU A 11 10.69 12.95 4.37
CA GLU A 11 11.34 12.54 3.14
C GLU A 11 10.29 12.71 2.05
N ALA A 12 10.63 13.41 0.98
CA ALA A 12 9.71 13.66 -0.11
C ALA A 12 9.30 12.30 -0.69
N VAL A 13 8.26 11.71 -0.11
CA VAL A 13 7.76 10.41 -0.49
C VAL A 13 7.31 10.58 -1.92
N SER A 14 7.94 9.84 -2.82
CA SER A 14 7.60 9.91 -4.24
C SER A 14 6.10 9.66 -4.38
N LEU A 15 5.43 10.35 -5.31
CA LEU A 15 4.01 10.15 -5.58
C LEU A 15 3.68 8.66 -5.76
N ARG A 16 4.62 7.92 -6.36
CA ARG A 16 4.57 6.45 -6.48
C ARG A 16 4.40 5.76 -5.12
N GLU A 17 5.27 6.03 -4.15
CA GLU A 17 5.22 5.43 -2.82
C GLU A 17 3.98 5.84 -2.03
N ALA A 18 3.59 7.12 -2.10
CA ALA A 18 2.35 7.59 -1.47
C ALA A 18 1.12 6.87 -2.04
N THR A 19 1.10 6.67 -3.36
CA THR A 19 0.03 5.92 -4.03
C THR A 19 0.09 4.44 -3.68
N GLU A 20 1.28 3.84 -3.57
CA GLU A 20 1.44 2.44 -3.15
C GLU A 20 0.95 2.22 -1.71
N ALA A 21 1.26 3.13 -0.79
CA ALA A 21 0.77 3.11 0.58
C ALA A 21 -0.77 3.22 0.62
N PHE A 22 -1.33 4.18 -0.12
CA PHE A 22 -2.78 4.34 -0.23
C PHE A 22 -3.47 3.09 -0.80
N GLN A 23 -2.94 2.53 -1.89
CA GLN A 23 -3.46 1.30 -2.49
C GLN A 23 -3.41 0.15 -1.50
N ARG A 24 -2.29 0.00 -0.77
CA ARG A 24 -2.12 -1.03 0.24
C ARG A 24 -3.18 -0.93 1.34
N GLU A 25 -3.42 0.28 1.85
CA GLU A 25 -4.39 0.53 2.90
C GLU A 25 -5.83 0.30 2.42
N ALA A 26 -6.17 0.81 1.23
CA ALA A 26 -7.49 0.61 0.62
C ALA A 26 -7.80 -0.88 0.42
N ILE A 27 -6.83 -1.65 -0.08
CA ILE A 27 -6.96 -3.10 -0.23
C ILE A 27 -7.12 -3.77 1.14
N ALA A 28 -6.30 -3.43 2.13
CA ALA A 28 -6.37 -4.05 3.45
C ALA A 28 -7.72 -3.76 4.16
N SER A 29 -8.20 -2.53 4.07
CA SER A 29 -9.49 -2.10 4.64
C SER A 29 -10.66 -2.83 3.96
N ALA A 30 -10.69 -2.83 2.62
CA ALA A 30 -11.71 -3.55 1.87
C ALA A 30 -11.64 -5.07 2.14
N LEU A 31 -10.45 -5.63 2.30
CA LEU A 31 -10.27 -7.05 2.62
C LEU A 31 -10.74 -7.39 4.03
N ALA A 32 -10.56 -6.50 5.00
CA ALA A 32 -11.09 -6.64 6.35
C ALA A 32 -12.63 -6.59 6.35
N ALA A 33 -13.22 -5.64 5.63
CA ALA A 33 -14.68 -5.51 5.49
C ALA A 33 -15.31 -6.73 4.78
N ASN A 34 -14.58 -7.34 3.84
CA ASN A 34 -15.04 -8.51 3.07
C ASN A 34 -14.57 -9.86 3.65
N GLY A 35 -14.13 -9.90 4.91
CA GLY A 35 -13.81 -11.16 5.60
C GLY A 35 -12.63 -11.94 5.00
N ARG A 36 -11.58 -11.24 4.53
CA ARG A 36 -10.42 -11.80 3.83
C ARG A 36 -10.73 -12.41 2.44
N SER A 37 -11.92 -12.15 1.89
CA SER A 37 -12.28 -12.60 0.54
C SER A 37 -11.75 -11.65 -0.53
N TRP A 38 -10.69 -12.05 -1.24
CA TRP A 38 -10.11 -11.30 -2.35
C TRP A 38 -11.12 -11.05 -3.48
N ALA A 39 -12.02 -12.00 -3.73
CA ALA A 39 -13.05 -11.88 -4.77
C ALA A 39 -14.07 -10.78 -4.45
N ALA A 40 -14.57 -10.78 -3.22
CA ALA A 40 -15.51 -9.75 -2.77
C ALA A 40 -14.83 -8.38 -2.65
N THR A 41 -13.58 -8.35 -2.20
CA THR A 41 -12.75 -7.13 -2.15
C THR A 41 -12.56 -6.52 -3.54
N ALA A 42 -12.24 -7.33 -4.55
CA ALA A 42 -12.06 -6.86 -5.92
C ALA A 42 -13.37 -6.28 -6.48
N ARG A 43 -14.49 -6.97 -6.27
CA ARG A 43 -15.82 -6.46 -6.66
C ARG A 43 -16.16 -5.14 -5.94
N ALA A 44 -15.87 -5.04 -4.65
CA ALA A 44 -16.09 -3.83 -3.87
C ALA A 44 -15.23 -2.64 -4.35
N LEU A 45 -14.01 -2.90 -4.80
CA LEU A 45 -13.10 -1.91 -5.36
C LEU A 45 -13.32 -1.64 -6.86
N GLY A 46 -14.26 -2.34 -7.51
CA GLY A 46 -14.47 -2.24 -8.97
C GLY A 46 -13.30 -2.78 -9.81
N LEU A 47 -12.49 -3.66 -9.23
CA LEU A 47 -11.32 -4.26 -9.87
C LEU A 47 -11.59 -5.73 -10.18
N ASP A 48 -10.83 -6.26 -11.15
CA ASP A 48 -10.73 -7.70 -11.34
C ASP A 48 -9.83 -8.34 -10.26
N VAL A 49 -10.16 -9.57 -9.87
CA VAL A 49 -9.43 -10.33 -8.84
C VAL A 49 -7.98 -10.57 -9.22
N ALA A 50 -7.69 -10.85 -10.50
CA ALA A 50 -6.33 -11.06 -10.96
C ALA A 50 -5.51 -9.77 -10.88
N ASN A 51 -6.11 -8.62 -11.22
CA ASN A 51 -5.46 -7.32 -11.06
C ASN A 51 -5.20 -6.99 -9.59
N LEU A 52 -6.17 -7.25 -8.71
CA LEU A 52 -6.01 -7.05 -7.27
C LEU A 52 -4.87 -7.92 -6.70
N HIS A 53 -4.80 -9.19 -7.10
CA HIS A 53 -3.71 -10.09 -6.70
C HIS A 53 -2.35 -9.62 -7.21
N ARG A 54 -2.26 -9.14 -8.46
CA ARG A 54 -1.03 -8.57 -9.01
C ARG A 54 -0.61 -7.31 -8.25
N LEU A 55 -1.56 -6.43 -7.93
CA LEU A 55 -1.32 -5.24 -7.10
C LEU A 55 -0.82 -5.65 -5.71
N ALA A 56 -1.50 -6.57 -5.03
CA ALA A 56 -1.10 -7.03 -3.71
C ALA A 56 0.29 -7.67 -3.72
N LYS A 57 0.66 -8.40 -4.78
CA LYS A 57 2.02 -8.94 -4.93
C LYS A 57 3.04 -7.84 -5.15
N ARG A 58 2.75 -6.85 -6.00
CA ARG A 58 3.62 -5.69 -6.26
C ARG A 58 3.82 -4.82 -5.02
N LEU A 59 2.78 -4.66 -4.22
CA LEU A 59 2.77 -3.91 -2.96
C LEU A 59 3.36 -4.71 -1.77
N GLY A 60 3.82 -5.95 -1.99
CA GLY A 60 4.39 -6.80 -0.93
C GLY A 60 3.37 -7.36 0.08
N LEU A 61 2.06 -7.22 -0.18
CA LEU A 61 0.98 -7.74 0.67
C LEU A 61 0.81 -9.26 0.58
N LYS A 62 1.18 -9.88 -0.55
CA LYS A 62 0.96 -11.32 -0.80
C LYS A 62 2.12 -11.92 -1.59
N GLY A 63 3.10 -12.45 -0.88
CA GLY A 63 4.27 -13.15 -1.45
C GLY A 63 5.54 -12.35 -1.28
N SER A 64 6.04 -12.30 -0.05
CA SER A 64 7.33 -11.69 0.29
C SER A 64 8.47 -12.52 -0.31
N ARG A 65 9.15 -11.95 -1.32
CA ARG A 65 10.58 -11.68 -1.16
C ARG A 65 10.74 -10.16 -1.23
N PRO A 66 11.25 -9.53 -0.18
CA PRO A 66 11.60 -8.12 -0.25
C PRO A 66 12.91 -8.05 -1.03
N ASP A 67 12.84 -7.81 -2.34
CA ASP A 67 14.03 -7.40 -3.06
C ASP A 67 14.10 -5.88 -3.10
N LYS A 68 15.29 -5.39 -2.79
CA LYS A 68 15.66 -4.03 -2.43
C LYS A 68 15.35 -3.02 -3.53
N SER A 69 14.80 -1.87 -3.18
CA SER A 69 15.24 -0.59 -3.75
C SER A 69 14.78 0.57 -2.86
N SER A 70 15.39 0.68 -1.68
CA SER A 70 15.61 1.97 -1.04
C SER A 70 17.09 2.29 -1.21
N ALA A 71 17.36 3.51 -1.69
CA ALA A 71 18.63 4.23 -1.69
C ALA A 71 19.73 3.75 -2.68
N GLY A 72 20.07 4.66 -3.60
CA GLY A 72 21.21 4.61 -4.52
C GLY A 72 21.12 5.71 -5.56
#